data_AF-A0A9D7E9W6-F1
#
_entry.id   AF-A0A9D7E9W6-F1
#
_cell.length_a   1.000
_cell.length_b   1.000
_cell.length_c   1.000
_cell.angle_alpha   90.00
_cell.angle_beta   90.00
_cell.angle_gamma   90.00
#
_symmetry.space_group_name_H-M   'P 1'
#
loop_
_entity.id
_entity.type
_entity.pdbx_description
1 polymer ?
#
loop_
_entity_poly.entity_id
_entity_poly.type
_entity_poly.pdbx_seq_one_letter_code
_entity_poly.pdbx_strand_id
1 'polypeptide(L)'
;MIVENSGAPALRLFPVPADDHVTIIWPHEAMGFDWKVYDACGHEVLVGSASSAFGEVIDLRGLHAGVYVVHAYTASRTARATVLKDARHP
;
A
#
# COMPACT_ATOMS: atom_id res chain seq x y z
N MET A 1 -30.81 -17.55 -22.73
CA MET A 1 -30.35 -17.26 -21.36
C MET A 1 -29.84 -15.83 -21.38
N ILE A 2 -30.65 -14.88 -20.88
CA ILE A 2 -30.24 -13.49 -20.75
C ILE A 2 -29.64 -13.39 -19.35
N VAL A 3 -28.34 -13.15 -19.25
CA VAL A 3 -27.71 -12.80 -17.98
C VAL A 3 -27.88 -11.29 -17.85
N GLU A 4 -28.89 -10.86 -17.09
CA GLU A 4 -28.98 -9.47 -16.66
C GLU A 4 -27.87 -9.25 -15.63
N ASN A 5 -26.81 -8.56 -16.04
CA ASN A 5 -25.81 -8.04 -15.11
C ASN A 5 -26.46 -6.86 -14.37
N SER A 6 -27.16 -7.15 -13.28
CA SER A 6 -27.70 -6.16 -12.35
C SER A 6 -26.54 -5.26 -11.93
N GLY A 7 -26.55 -4.01 -12.39
CA GLY A 7 -25.43 -3.07 -12.35
C GLY A 7 -24.80 -2.95 -10.96
N ALA A 8 -23.82 -3.80 -10.68
CA ALA A 8 -22.89 -3.57 -9.59
C ALA A 8 -22.19 -2.24 -9.90
N PRO A 9 -21.93 -1.39 -8.89
CA PRO A 9 -21.17 -0.17 -9.09
C PRO A 9 -19.82 -0.55 -9.73
N ALA A 10 -19.66 -0.21 -11.01
CA ALA A 10 -18.42 -0.45 -11.72
C ALA A 10 -17.40 0.60 -11.26
N LEU A 11 -16.36 0.17 -10.56
CA LEU A 11 -15.23 1.03 -10.26
C LEU A 11 -14.46 1.29 -11.57
N ARG A 12 -14.45 2.55 -12.03
CA ARG A 12 -13.59 2.97 -13.13
C ARG A 12 -12.23 3.36 -12.55
N LEU A 13 -11.20 2.62 -12.91
CA LEU A 13 -9.81 2.94 -12.61
C LEU A 13 -9.18 3.57 -13.86
N PHE A 14 -8.56 4.73 -13.70
CA PHE A 14 -7.75 5.35 -14.73
C PHE A 14 -6.29 5.20 -14.29
N PRO A 15 -5.52 4.25 -14.86
CA PRO A 15 -4.13 4.07 -14.49
C PRO A 15 -3.36 5.36 -14.75
N VAL A 16 -2.50 5.74 -13.82
CA VAL A 16 -1.52 6.80 -14.05
C VAL A 16 -0.43 6.21 -14.94
N PRO A 17 -0.19 6.72 -16.16
CA PRO A 17 0.93 6.27 -16.96
C PRO A 17 2.22 6.54 -16.19
N ALA A 18 3.03 5.49 -16.05
CA ALA A 18 4.33 5.54 -15.44
C ALA A 18 5.32 4.91 -16.40
N ASP A 19 6.57 5.40 -16.34
CA ASP A 19 7.69 4.76 -17.00
C ASP A 19 8.32 3.76 -16.02
N ASP A 20 9.61 3.89 -15.75
CA ASP A 20 10.35 3.01 -14.86
C ASP A 20 10.11 3.25 -13.35
N HIS A 21 9.30 4.24 -12.97
CA HIS A 21 9.02 4.54 -11.57
C HIS A 21 7.69 5.25 -11.35
N VAL A 22 7.20 5.16 -10.11
CA VAL A 22 6.12 6.01 -9.58
C VAL A 22 6.58 6.69 -8.31
N THR A 23 6.15 7.93 -8.11
CA THR A 23 6.38 8.67 -6.86
C THR A 23 5.08 8.76 -6.09
N ILE A 24 5.11 8.38 -4.82
CA ILE A 24 4.00 8.60 -3.89
C ILE A 24 4.40 9.73 -2.95
N ILE A 25 3.57 10.78 -2.92
CA ILE A 25 3.79 11.96 -2.09
C ILE A 25 2.84 11.88 -0.90
N TRP A 26 3.38 12.05 0.30
CA TRP A 26 2.62 11.98 1.54
C TRP A 26 2.51 13.36 2.21
N PRO A 27 1.44 13.63 2.97
CA PRO A 27 1.40 14.78 3.86
C PRO A 27 2.55 14.73 4.87
N HIS A 28 3.10 15.88 5.23
CA HIS A 28 4.29 16.02 6.09
C HIS A 28 4.19 15.33 7.47
N GLU A 29 2.98 15.04 7.93
CA GLU A 29 2.69 14.44 9.23
C GLU A 29 2.68 12.90 9.21
N ALA A 30 2.81 12.33 8.01
CA ALA A 30 2.71 10.92 7.75
C ALA A 30 4.04 10.24 8.16
N MET A 31 4.11 9.73 9.38
CA MET A 31 5.32 9.07 9.91
C MET A 31 5.33 7.57 9.58
N GLY A 32 6.01 7.20 8.51
CA GLY A 32 6.34 5.81 8.20
C GLY A 32 5.20 4.98 7.57
N PHE A 33 5.43 4.43 6.39
CA PHE A 33 4.46 3.61 5.66
C PHE A 33 5.12 2.37 5.10
N ASP A 34 4.36 1.30 5.06
CA ASP A 34 4.67 0.14 4.25
C ASP A 34 3.86 0.21 2.96
N TRP A 35 4.38 -0.39 1.90
CA TRP A 35 3.69 -0.46 0.63
C TRP A 35 3.94 -1.79 -0.06
N LYS A 36 2.97 -2.19 -0.88
CA LYS A 36 3.02 -3.37 -1.73
C LYS A 36 2.51 -3.02 -3.12
N VAL A 37 3.09 -3.63 -4.14
CA VAL A 37 2.64 -3.52 -5.53
C VAL A 37 2.13 -4.86 -5.99
N TYR A 38 0.95 -4.85 -6.60
CA TYR A 38 0.29 -6.03 -7.14
C TYR A 38 0.14 -5.93 -8.66
N ASP A 39 0.31 -7.04 -9.37
CA ASP A 39 -0.05 -7.14 -10.78
C ASP A 39 -1.57 -7.20 -10.97
N ALA A 40 -2.03 -7.19 -12.24
CA ALA A 40 -3.45 -7.25 -12.57
C ALA A 40 -4.15 -8.56 -12.15
N CYS A 41 -3.39 -9.62 -11.87
CA CYS A 41 -3.89 -10.89 -11.35
C CYS A 41 -3.94 -10.92 -9.81
N GLY A 42 -3.43 -9.89 -9.14
CA GLY A 42 -3.36 -9.78 -7.69
C GLY A 42 -2.11 -10.42 -7.07
N HIS A 43 -1.08 -10.76 -7.86
CA HIS A 43 0.18 -11.23 -7.29
C HIS A 43 1.00 -10.06 -6.77
N GLU A 44 1.54 -10.21 -5.56
CA GLU A 44 2.51 -9.27 -5.02
C GLU A 44 3.83 -9.37 -5.80
N VAL A 45 4.26 -8.26 -6.39
CA VAL A 45 5.48 -8.18 -7.20
C VAL A 45 6.58 -7.35 -6.54
N LEU A 46 6.21 -6.40 -5.68
CA LEU A 46 7.14 -5.58 -4.92
C LEU A 46 6.59 -5.29 -3.52
N VAL A 47 7.49 -5.06 -2.57
CA VAL A 47 7.20 -4.60 -1.22
C VAL A 47 8.29 -3.64 -0.76
N GLY A 48 7.93 -2.67 0.06
CA GLY A 48 8.89 -1.78 0.68
C GLY A 48 8.30 -1.00 1.84
N SER A 49 9.16 -0.16 2.43
CA SER A 49 8.77 0.74 3.50
C SER A 49 9.49 2.07 3.35
N ALA A 50 8.76 3.15 3.62
CA ALA A 50 9.25 4.50 3.57
C ALA A 50 9.26 5.05 5.01
N SER A 51 10.40 5.60 5.44
CA SER A 51 10.55 6.27 6.75
C SER A 51 10.59 7.80 6.65
N SER A 52 10.53 8.34 5.43
CA SER A 52 10.72 9.76 5.16
C SER A 52 9.39 10.53 5.05
N ALA A 53 9.39 11.80 5.47
CA ALA A 53 8.21 12.65 5.56
C ALA A 53 7.79 13.32 4.23
N PHE A 54 8.43 12.98 3.10
CA PHE A 54 8.29 13.76 1.86
C PHE A 54 7.85 12.94 0.64
N GLY A 55 7.79 11.62 0.77
CA GLY A 55 7.39 10.71 -0.30
C GLY A 55 8.32 9.52 -0.44
N GLU A 56 7.97 8.65 -1.38
CA GLU A 56 8.70 7.44 -1.73
C GLU A 56 8.72 7.28 -3.26
N VAL A 57 9.86 6.89 -3.80
CA VAL A 57 9.99 6.50 -5.21
C VAL A 57 10.00 4.98 -5.28
N ILE A 58 9.01 4.41 -5.96
CA ILE A 58 8.95 2.97 -6.24
C ILE A 58 9.55 2.74 -7.63
N ASP A 59 10.63 1.97 -7.67
CA ASP A 59 11.29 1.51 -8.89
C ASP A 59 10.49 0.34 -9.50
N LEU A 60 10.11 0.48 -10.77
CA LEU A 60 9.35 -0.51 -11.53
C LEU A 60 10.20 -1.22 -12.59
N ARG A 61 11.51 -0.92 -12.65
CA ARG A 61 12.41 -1.55 -13.63
C ARG A 61 12.43 -3.06 -13.48
N GLY A 62 12.35 -3.74 -14.61
CA GLY A 62 12.32 -5.21 -14.66
C GLY A 62 10.93 -5.81 -14.45
N LEU A 63 9.90 -5.01 -14.16
CA LEU A 63 8.51 -5.45 -14.27
C LEU A 63 8.05 -5.43 -15.73
N HIS A 64 7.13 -6.32 -16.08
CA HIS A 64 6.51 -6.31 -17.40
C HIS A 64 5.60 -5.08 -17.57
N ALA A 65 5.46 -4.58 -18.80
CA ALA A 65 4.48 -3.55 -19.08
C ALA A 65 3.05 -4.04 -18.74
N GLY A 66 2.29 -3.24 -17.99
CA GLY A 66 0.96 -3.65 -17.53
C GLY A 66 0.33 -2.68 -16.55
N VAL A 67 -0.81 -3.08 -16.00
CA VAL A 67 -1.51 -2.35 -14.93
C VAL A 67 -1.09 -2.92 -13.59
N TYR A 68 -0.72 -2.03 -12.68
CA TYR A 68 -0.33 -2.35 -11.31
C TYR A 68 -1.19 -1.59 -10.32
N VAL A 69 -1.38 -2.19 -9.15
CA VAL A 69 -2.05 -1.57 -8.00
C VAL A 69 -1.03 -1.39 -6.90
N VAL A 70 -0.86 -0.15 -6.44
CA VAL A 70 -0.07 0.15 -5.25
C VAL A 70 -1.00 0.22 -4.05
N HIS A 71 -0.70 -0.58 -3.03
CA HIS A 71 -1.35 -0.54 -1.74
C HIS A 71 -0.36 -0.02 -0.70
N ALA A 72 -0.58 1.22 -0.25
CA ALA A 72 0.22 1.85 0.79
C ALA A 72 -0.58 1.96 2.08
N TYR A 73 0.05 1.64 3.21
CA TYR A 73 -0.61 1.57 4.50
C TYR A 73 0.36 1.95 5.63
N THR A 74 -0.16 2.56 6.69
CA THR A 74 0.61 2.71 7.93
C THR A 74 0.76 1.34 8.57
N ALA A 75 1.94 0.99 9.04
CA ALA A 75 2.05 -0.11 9.99
C ALA A 75 1.10 0.21 11.16
N SER A 76 0.11 -0.66 11.43
CA SER A 76 -0.53 -0.71 12.74
C SER A 76 0.57 -1.07 13.71
N ARG A 77 1.31 -0.07 14.24
CA ARG A 77 2.15 -0.27 15.41
C ARG A 77 1.16 -0.64 16.50
N THR A 78 0.96 -1.94 16.69
CA THR A 78 0.27 -2.50 17.83
C THR A 78 0.78 -1.72 19.03
N ALA A 79 -0.11 -0.99 19.70
CA ALA A 79 0.21 -0.45 21.00
C ALA A 79 0.71 -1.65 21.82
N ARG A 80 2.03 -1.75 22.03
CA ARG A 80 2.57 -2.64 23.04
C ARG A 80 2.07 -2.03 24.34
N ALA A 81 0.90 -2.45 24.78
CA ALA A 81 0.51 -2.36 26.17
C ALA A 81 1.49 -3.27 26.92
N THR A 82 2.63 -2.71 27.28
CA THR A 82 3.45 -3.27 28.35
C THR A 82 2.61 -3.13 29.61
N VAL A 83 1.88 -4.18 29.98
CA VAL A 83 1.40 -4.33 31.34
C VAL A 83 2.66 -4.48 32.19
N LEU A 84 3.11 -3.38 32.78
CA LEU A 84 3.99 -3.44 33.93
C LEU A 84 3.17 -4.16 35.00
N LYS A 85 3.41 -5.47 35.17
CA LYS A 85 3.00 -6.15 36.40
C LYS A 85 3.72 -5.43 37.51
N ASP A 86 2.97 -4.69 38.31
CA ASP A 86 3.46 -4.12 39.54
C ASP A 86 3.78 -5.29 40.49
N ALA A 87 5.00 -5.77 40.39
CA ALA A 87 5.59 -6.60 41.42
C ALA A 87 6.03 -5.64 42.52
N ARG A 88 5.22 -5.53 43.57
CA ARG A 88 5.68 -5.54 44.97
C ARG A 88 4.49 -5.54 45.94
N HIS A 89 4.28 -6.72 46.51
CA HIS A 89 3.76 -6.89 47.87
C HIS A 89 4.77 -6.27 48.85
N PRO A 90 4.31 -5.64 49.94
CA PRO A 90 4.22 -6.37 51.20
C PRO A 90 2.81 -6.44 51.80
#